data_AF-A0A239XXL5-F1
#
_entry.id   AF-A0A239XXL5-F1
#
_cell.length_a   1.000
_cell.length_b   1.000
_cell.length_c   1.000
_cell.angle_alpha   90.00
_cell.angle_beta   90.00
_cell.angle_gamma   90.00
#
_symmetry.space_group_name_H-M   'P 1'
#
loop_
_entity.id
_entity.type
_entity.pdbx_description
1 polymer ?
#
loop_
_entity_poly.entity_id
_entity_poly.type
_entity_poly.pdbx_seq_one_letter_code
_entity_poly.pdbx_strand_id
1 'polypeptide(L)'
;MLVKILGSAGDDFHGVRYNEKKIDSGKGELMLMKNFPSFINEESSSEEVRNYLRAISKSDRVKKPQFHAVISSRFQEETKEQLTETAEKFMDEMGYGKQPFLVIFHSDTENNHVHIVSTRVNKKSGRKINDSYEKLKAQKALAKVQEQIFGISQESTLNRLLSYRFASIKQLETLLNRNGFRVAMNKADENSIDLLKNGVIQKTLDIGKISFQDSDDLSRKKKIKAIISKYREICSPKVFKVEDNRKFEGLFEKQADSTPKIEFESELQKKMLDVFGIDIVFHHKDFKKPFGCTIIDHKTGNVFKGSEIFKMNEMFEFTENTIDKRMFERLKDFNIRDEKEKEVLIKSLNDDSVKDFMVFENKFRKTKEIYQSIRKEVLEYLKNGQNDQISIVKNDEGDFYAVHHRYHHIQDLKSLVGEKIIEQIFYPDQNLQESKGTIQKHESNLSKLIDELLKSSFIPKDPAEDALKKKRKKRK
;
A
#
# COMPACT_ATOMS: atom_id res chain seq x y z
N MET A 1 -6.68 2.24 -3.02
CA MET A 1 -6.38 2.97 -4.27
C MET A 1 -6.38 4.50 -4.12
N LEU A 2 -5.65 5.19 -4.99
CA LEU A 2 -5.66 6.65 -5.18
C LEU A 2 -5.75 6.99 -6.67
N VAL A 3 -6.42 8.09 -7.03
CA VAL A 3 -6.45 8.62 -8.41
C VAL A 3 -5.72 9.94 -8.52
N LYS A 4 -4.94 10.13 -9.59
CA LYS A 4 -4.29 11.39 -9.95
C LYS A 4 -4.49 11.69 -11.43
N ILE A 5 -4.93 12.91 -11.72
CA ILE A 5 -4.97 13.43 -13.10
C ILE A 5 -3.60 14.04 -13.42
N LEU A 6 -3.01 13.60 -14.52
CA LEU A 6 -1.74 14.11 -15.03
C LEU A 6 -1.96 15.32 -15.94
N GLY A 7 -0.99 16.23 -15.96
CA GLY A 7 -1.05 17.41 -16.82
C GLY A 7 -0.89 17.03 -18.30
N SER A 8 -1.62 17.73 -19.18
CA SER A 8 -1.37 17.66 -20.63
C SER A 8 -0.42 18.77 -21.06
N ALA A 9 0.60 18.40 -21.83
CA ALA A 9 1.51 19.33 -22.50
C ALA A 9 1.01 19.55 -23.93
N GLY A 10 0.16 20.55 -24.13
CA GLY A 10 -0.34 20.91 -25.47
C GLY A 10 -1.53 20.10 -25.97
N ASP A 11 -1.69 20.10 -27.30
CA ASP A 11 -2.82 19.56 -28.06
C ASP A 11 -2.65 18.08 -28.48
N ASP A 12 -1.54 17.47 -28.06
CA ASP A 12 -1.14 16.12 -28.42
C ASP A 12 -1.41 15.08 -27.32
N PHE A 13 -1.37 13.80 -27.70
CA PHE A 13 -1.64 12.66 -26.83
C PHE A 13 -0.35 11.96 -26.36
N HIS A 14 0.51 12.70 -25.66
CA HIS A 14 1.79 12.21 -25.15
C HIS A 14 1.68 10.99 -24.22
N GLY A 15 0.55 10.83 -23.53
CA GLY A 15 0.28 9.68 -22.68
C GLY A 15 0.30 8.34 -23.44
N VAL A 16 -0.14 8.35 -24.71
CA VAL A 16 -0.08 7.15 -25.57
C VAL A 16 1.37 6.75 -25.82
N ARG A 17 2.21 7.70 -26.27
CA ARG A 17 3.63 7.47 -26.54
C ARG A 17 4.42 7.09 -25.29
N TYR A 18 4.07 7.69 -24.15
CA TYR A 18 4.71 7.34 -22.88
C TYR A 18 4.44 5.88 -22.50
N ASN A 19 3.20 5.43 -22.66
CA ASN A 19 2.80 4.07 -22.30
C ASN A 19 3.34 3.02 -23.28
N GLU A 20 3.45 3.33 -24.58
CA GLU A 20 4.08 2.43 -25.56
C GLU A 20 5.52 2.08 -25.15
N LYS A 21 6.34 3.09 -24.79
CA LYS A 21 7.71 2.85 -24.29
C LYS A 21 7.75 1.93 -23.07
N LYS A 22 6.71 1.96 -22.23
CA LYS A 22 6.60 1.09 -21.05
C LYS A 22 6.22 -0.33 -21.45
N ILE A 23 5.34 -0.50 -22.43
CA ILE A 23 5.00 -1.80 -23.01
C ILE A 23 6.23 -2.41 -23.69
N ASP A 24 6.93 -1.66 -24.54
CA ASP A 24 8.13 -2.12 -25.27
C ASP A 24 9.26 -2.55 -24.34
N SER A 25 9.37 -1.92 -23.15
CA SER A 25 10.35 -2.29 -22.12
C SER A 25 9.88 -3.40 -21.18
N GLY A 26 8.75 -4.06 -21.47
CA GLY A 26 8.18 -5.13 -20.65
C GLY A 26 7.65 -4.67 -19.28
N LYS A 27 7.50 -3.35 -19.10
CA LYS A 27 7.08 -2.70 -17.85
C LYS A 27 5.63 -2.25 -17.84
N GLY A 28 4.92 -2.46 -18.95
CA GLY A 28 3.51 -2.16 -19.09
C GLY A 28 2.77 -3.19 -19.95
N GLU A 29 1.46 -3.24 -19.79
CA GLU A 29 0.56 -4.14 -20.50
C GLU A 29 -0.71 -3.36 -20.90
N LEU A 30 -1.10 -3.41 -22.18
CA LEU A 30 -2.38 -2.86 -22.61
C LEU A 30 -3.49 -3.78 -22.09
N MET A 31 -4.31 -3.27 -21.16
CA MET A 31 -5.36 -4.04 -20.51
C MET A 31 -6.72 -3.88 -21.17
N LEU A 32 -6.99 -2.70 -21.73
CA LEU A 32 -8.29 -2.39 -22.33
C LEU A 32 -8.16 -1.30 -23.38
N MET A 33 -8.79 -1.53 -24.53
CA MET A 33 -9.01 -0.54 -25.57
C MET A 33 -10.51 -0.47 -25.91
N LYS A 34 -11.17 0.64 -25.56
CA LYS A 34 -12.64 0.74 -25.66
C LYS A 34 -13.08 1.94 -26.49
N ASN A 35 -14.21 1.78 -27.19
CA ASN A 35 -14.90 2.82 -27.98
C ASN A 35 -14.11 3.40 -29.17
N PHE A 36 -13.10 2.70 -29.67
CA PHE A 36 -12.44 2.99 -30.94
C PHE A 36 -13.25 2.42 -32.12
N PRO A 37 -13.13 2.98 -33.33
CA PRO A 37 -13.69 2.39 -34.54
C PRO A 37 -12.96 1.09 -34.89
N SER A 38 -13.59 0.21 -35.67
CA SER A 38 -13.03 -1.13 -35.98
C SER A 38 -11.64 -1.13 -36.64
N PHE A 39 -11.29 -0.06 -37.35
CA PHE A 39 -9.98 0.10 -37.99
C PHE A 39 -8.87 0.57 -37.04
N ILE A 40 -9.20 0.91 -35.78
CA ILE A 40 -8.23 1.22 -34.72
C ILE A 40 -8.46 0.23 -33.58
N ASN A 41 -7.56 -0.74 -33.43
CA ASN A 41 -7.68 -1.87 -32.50
C ASN A 41 -6.37 -2.13 -31.76
N GLU A 42 -6.29 -3.22 -31.00
CA GLU A 42 -5.14 -3.54 -30.14
C GLU A 42 -3.85 -3.84 -30.93
N GLU A 43 -3.95 -4.16 -32.22
CA GLU A 43 -2.81 -4.35 -33.12
C GLU A 43 -2.34 -3.03 -33.77
N SER A 44 -3.13 -1.96 -33.66
CA SER A 44 -2.77 -0.66 -34.21
C SER A 44 -1.56 -0.06 -33.49
N SER A 45 -0.70 0.59 -34.25
CA SER A 45 0.46 1.33 -33.74
C SER A 45 0.03 2.48 -32.82
N SER A 46 0.91 2.88 -31.90
CA SER A 46 0.65 4.04 -31.05
C SER A 46 0.42 5.32 -31.85
N GLU A 47 1.04 5.44 -33.02
CA GLU A 47 0.89 6.58 -33.92
C GLU A 47 -0.50 6.62 -34.52
N GLU A 48 -1.06 5.50 -34.98
CA GLU A 48 -2.44 5.41 -35.46
C GLU A 48 -3.44 5.79 -34.37
N VAL A 49 -3.27 5.24 -33.17
CA VAL A 49 -4.14 5.55 -32.02
C VAL A 49 -4.06 7.02 -31.65
N ARG A 50 -2.84 7.58 -31.58
CA ARG A 50 -2.59 9.01 -31.30
C ARG A 50 -3.19 9.91 -32.37
N ASN A 51 -3.01 9.58 -33.64
CA ASN A 51 -3.54 10.36 -34.76
C ASN A 51 -5.07 10.35 -34.77
N TYR A 52 -5.70 9.20 -34.50
CA TYR A 52 -7.14 9.11 -34.33
C TYR A 52 -7.64 10.00 -33.18
N LEU A 53 -7.02 9.90 -31.99
CA LEU A 53 -7.38 10.72 -30.84
C LEU A 53 -7.22 12.23 -31.12
N ARG A 54 -6.16 12.63 -31.85
CA ARG A 54 -5.98 14.02 -32.30
C ARG A 54 -7.08 14.46 -33.26
N ALA A 55 -7.41 13.63 -34.25
CA ALA A 55 -8.41 13.94 -35.27
C ALA A 55 -9.79 14.21 -34.65
N ILE A 56 -10.25 13.35 -33.74
CA ILE A 56 -11.55 13.53 -33.07
C ILE A 56 -11.57 14.66 -32.03
N SER A 57 -10.39 15.19 -31.69
CA SER A 57 -10.24 16.22 -30.66
C SER A 57 -9.93 17.60 -31.23
N LYS A 58 -9.92 17.74 -32.56
CA LYS A 58 -9.63 19.01 -33.24
C LYS A 58 -10.70 20.05 -32.87
N SER A 59 -10.30 21.08 -32.13
CA SER A 59 -11.19 22.16 -31.68
C SER A 59 -10.40 23.40 -31.28
N ASP A 60 -10.78 24.56 -31.82
CA ASP A 60 -10.13 25.85 -31.50
C ASP A 60 -10.30 26.26 -30.02
N ARG A 61 -11.32 25.72 -29.35
CA ARG A 61 -11.63 26.01 -27.94
C ARG A 61 -10.87 25.14 -26.95
N VAL A 62 -10.27 24.01 -27.38
CA VAL A 62 -9.69 23.01 -26.48
C VAL A 62 -8.20 22.88 -26.74
N LYS A 63 -7.41 23.66 -25.99
CA LYS A 63 -5.94 23.68 -26.12
C LYS A 63 -5.25 22.42 -25.57
N LYS A 64 -5.93 21.65 -24.72
CA LYS A 64 -5.38 20.49 -23.99
C LYS A 64 -6.38 19.32 -23.97
N PRO A 65 -6.58 18.66 -25.11
CA PRO A 65 -7.63 17.66 -25.27
C PRO A 65 -7.33 16.36 -24.53
N GLN A 66 -6.08 16.01 -24.25
CA GLN A 66 -5.76 14.74 -23.58
C GLN A 66 -6.27 14.70 -22.13
N PHE A 67 -7.16 13.76 -21.83
CA PHE A 67 -7.41 13.30 -20.47
C PHE A 67 -6.42 12.18 -20.14
N HIS A 68 -5.64 12.35 -19.07
CA HIS A 68 -4.69 11.33 -18.60
C HIS A 68 -4.83 11.19 -17.09
N ALA A 69 -5.23 10.01 -16.63
CA ALA A 69 -5.36 9.70 -15.21
C ALA A 69 -4.53 8.47 -14.85
N VAL A 70 -4.15 8.38 -13.58
CA VAL A 70 -3.51 7.21 -12.98
C VAL A 70 -4.33 6.77 -11.80
N ILE A 71 -4.71 5.50 -11.75
CA ILE A 71 -5.27 4.86 -10.56
C ILE A 71 -4.20 3.91 -10.02
N SER A 72 -3.82 4.08 -8.77
CA SER A 72 -2.74 3.33 -8.13
C SER A 72 -3.25 2.59 -6.90
N SER A 73 -2.86 1.32 -6.76
CA SER A 73 -3.08 0.50 -5.57
C SER A 73 -2.12 0.88 -4.44
N ARG A 74 -2.39 0.38 -3.24
CA ARG A 74 -1.35 0.30 -2.20
C ARG A 74 -0.52 -0.96 -2.50
N PHE A 75 0.77 -0.78 -2.76
CA PHE A 75 1.67 -1.86 -3.18
C PHE A 75 1.03 -2.72 -4.29
N GLN A 76 0.96 -4.03 -4.11
CA GLN A 76 0.29 -4.95 -5.04
C GLN A 76 -1.02 -5.53 -4.46
N GLU A 77 -1.69 -4.80 -3.56
CA GLU A 77 -2.97 -5.24 -2.97
C GLU A 77 -4.03 -5.54 -4.04
N GLU A 78 -4.10 -4.72 -5.09
CA GLU A 78 -5.04 -4.91 -6.19
C GLU A 78 -4.34 -5.40 -7.48
N THR A 79 -4.98 -6.36 -8.15
CA THR A 79 -4.45 -6.98 -9.39
C THR A 79 -4.66 -6.07 -10.60
N LYS A 80 -3.99 -6.38 -11.71
CA LYS A 80 -4.16 -5.65 -12.97
C LYS A 80 -5.62 -5.70 -13.48
N GLU A 81 -6.31 -6.82 -13.29
CA GLU A 81 -7.72 -6.99 -13.64
C GLU A 81 -8.63 -6.11 -12.78
N GLN A 82 -8.42 -6.11 -11.46
CA GLN A 82 -9.21 -5.28 -10.54
C GLN A 82 -9.00 -3.77 -10.79
N LEU A 83 -7.76 -3.36 -11.08
CA LEU A 83 -7.45 -1.98 -11.47
C LEU A 83 -8.07 -1.62 -12.82
N THR A 84 -8.13 -2.56 -13.77
CA THR A 84 -8.75 -2.35 -15.08
C THR A 84 -10.27 -2.20 -14.96
N GLU A 85 -10.94 -3.07 -14.21
CA GLU A 85 -12.37 -2.95 -13.91
C GLU A 85 -12.68 -1.61 -13.22
N THR A 86 -11.83 -1.22 -12.25
CA THR A 86 -11.94 0.07 -11.58
C THR A 86 -11.79 1.23 -12.56
N ALA A 87 -10.81 1.17 -13.47
CA ALA A 87 -10.56 2.20 -14.47
C ALA A 87 -11.74 2.36 -15.45
N GLU A 88 -12.34 1.26 -15.88
CA GLU A 88 -13.49 1.28 -16.77
C GLU A 88 -14.71 1.96 -16.12
N LYS A 89 -15.12 1.51 -14.93
CA LYS A 89 -16.23 2.14 -14.19
C LYS A 89 -15.92 3.58 -13.81
N PHE A 90 -14.66 3.89 -13.50
CA PHE A 90 -14.20 5.25 -13.24
C PHE A 90 -14.41 6.17 -14.45
N MET A 91 -14.14 5.69 -15.67
CA MET A 91 -14.38 6.46 -16.89
C MET A 91 -15.86 6.74 -17.11
N ASP A 92 -16.74 5.79 -16.82
CA ASP A 92 -18.19 5.99 -16.87
C ASP A 92 -18.65 7.06 -15.88
N GLU A 93 -18.23 6.97 -14.61
CA GLU A 93 -18.55 7.95 -13.56
C GLU A 93 -17.97 9.35 -13.83
N MET A 94 -16.82 9.42 -14.50
CA MET A 94 -16.21 10.69 -14.92
C MET A 94 -16.92 11.32 -16.14
N GLY A 95 -17.81 10.60 -16.81
CA GLY A 95 -18.49 11.04 -18.04
C GLY A 95 -17.64 10.87 -19.31
N TYR A 96 -16.50 10.20 -19.22
CA TYR A 96 -15.62 9.89 -20.34
C TYR A 96 -15.87 8.49 -20.93
N GLY A 97 -16.71 7.66 -20.31
CA GLY A 97 -16.90 6.26 -20.68
C GLY A 97 -17.45 5.98 -22.08
N LYS A 98 -17.95 7.00 -22.80
CA LYS A 98 -18.34 6.92 -24.22
C LYS A 98 -17.26 7.40 -25.20
N GLN A 99 -16.18 7.99 -24.69
CA GLN A 99 -15.02 8.40 -25.50
C GLN A 99 -14.13 7.19 -25.77
N PRO A 100 -13.32 7.19 -26.84
CA PRO A 100 -12.23 6.23 -26.96
C PRO A 100 -11.26 6.38 -25.80
N PHE A 101 -10.89 5.26 -25.18
CA PHE A 101 -9.87 5.28 -24.13
C PHE A 101 -9.08 3.98 -24.06
N LEU A 102 -7.86 4.13 -23.56
CA LEU A 102 -6.94 3.03 -23.27
C LEU A 102 -6.74 2.92 -21.76
N VAL A 103 -6.61 1.69 -21.27
CA VAL A 103 -6.12 1.39 -19.91
C VAL A 103 -4.86 0.56 -20.04
N ILE A 104 -3.76 1.07 -19.49
CA ILE A 104 -2.44 0.43 -19.55
C ILE A 104 -1.99 0.16 -18.12
N PHE A 105 -1.76 -1.10 -17.78
CA PHE A 105 -1.22 -1.50 -16.49
C PHE A 105 0.29 -1.33 -16.47
N HIS A 106 0.81 -0.75 -15.40
CA HIS A 106 2.23 -0.61 -15.13
C HIS A 106 2.57 -1.27 -13.79
N SER A 107 3.75 -1.87 -13.74
CA SER A 107 4.26 -2.57 -12.57
C SER A 107 5.72 -2.21 -12.27
N ASP A 108 6.18 -1.06 -12.77
CA ASP A 108 7.55 -0.57 -12.70
C ASP A 108 7.88 0.22 -11.42
N THR A 109 6.91 0.31 -10.51
CA THR A 109 7.08 0.85 -9.15
C THR A 109 6.59 -0.18 -8.13
N GLU A 110 6.79 0.09 -6.84
CA GLU A 110 6.20 -0.73 -5.78
C GLU A 110 4.67 -0.75 -5.83
N ASN A 111 4.02 0.27 -6.37
CA ASN A 111 2.57 0.27 -6.51
C ASN A 111 2.18 -0.22 -7.91
N ASN A 112 1.30 -1.22 -7.95
CA ASN A 112 0.54 -1.51 -9.15
C ASN A 112 -0.29 -0.26 -9.52
N HIS A 113 -0.32 0.08 -10.80
CA HIS A 113 -1.12 1.21 -11.25
C HIS A 113 -1.53 1.06 -12.71
N VAL A 114 -2.61 1.75 -13.07
CA VAL A 114 -3.08 1.82 -14.44
C VAL A 114 -3.08 3.27 -14.91
N HIS A 115 -2.57 3.51 -16.12
CA HIS A 115 -2.73 4.75 -16.84
C HIS A 115 -3.96 4.68 -17.74
N ILE A 116 -4.78 5.72 -17.67
CA ILE A 116 -5.98 5.87 -18.50
C ILE A 116 -5.76 7.06 -19.42
N VAL A 117 -5.80 6.85 -20.73
CA VAL A 117 -5.63 7.91 -21.73
C VAL A 117 -6.89 8.02 -22.58
N SER A 118 -7.45 9.22 -22.66
CA SER A 118 -8.66 9.53 -23.43
C SER A 118 -8.68 11.00 -23.86
N THR A 119 -9.79 11.45 -24.43
CA THR A 119 -10.01 12.84 -24.86
C THR A 119 -11.07 13.56 -24.02
N ARG A 120 -10.83 14.85 -23.77
CA ARG A 120 -11.77 15.82 -23.20
C ARG A 120 -12.75 16.38 -24.24
N VAL A 121 -12.73 15.89 -25.47
CA VAL A 121 -13.66 16.28 -26.53
C VAL A 121 -14.65 15.16 -26.77
N ASN A 122 -15.93 15.47 -26.80
CA ASN A 122 -16.95 14.49 -27.09
C ASN A 122 -16.90 14.10 -28.58
N LYS A 123 -16.55 12.85 -28.88
CA LYS A 123 -16.38 12.34 -30.25
C LYS A 123 -17.62 12.48 -31.16
N LYS A 124 -18.83 12.59 -30.59
CA LYS A 124 -20.07 12.77 -31.36
C LYS A 124 -20.40 14.23 -31.63
N SER A 125 -20.25 15.09 -30.63
CA SER A 125 -20.66 16.50 -30.73
C SER A 125 -19.52 17.46 -31.05
N GLY A 126 -18.26 17.03 -30.94
CA GLY A 126 -17.07 17.88 -31.04
C GLY A 126 -16.93 18.89 -29.90
N ARG A 127 -17.79 18.85 -28.88
CA ARG A 127 -17.79 19.81 -27.77
C ARG A 127 -16.90 19.34 -26.63
N LYS A 128 -16.28 20.30 -25.93
CA LYS A 128 -15.50 20.05 -24.71
C LYS A 128 -16.40 19.43 -23.64
N ILE A 129 -15.92 18.35 -23.02
CA ILE A 129 -16.48 17.76 -21.81
C ILE A 129 -16.10 18.66 -20.63
N ASN A 130 -17.04 18.88 -19.70
CA ASN A 130 -16.84 19.79 -18.57
C ASN A 130 -15.76 19.26 -17.61
N ASP A 131 -14.60 19.91 -17.61
CA ASP A 131 -13.44 19.62 -16.77
C ASP A 131 -13.32 20.54 -15.54
N SER A 132 -14.36 21.33 -15.23
CA SER A 132 -14.38 22.14 -14.01
C SER A 132 -14.26 21.22 -12.79
N TYR A 133 -13.32 21.52 -11.89
CA TYR A 133 -13.02 20.74 -10.69
C TYR A 133 -12.71 19.25 -10.99
N GLU A 134 -12.10 18.94 -12.14
CA GLU A 134 -11.84 17.56 -12.61
C GLU A 134 -11.15 16.68 -11.56
N LYS A 135 -10.21 17.24 -10.80
CA LYS A 135 -9.51 16.52 -9.71
C LYS A 135 -10.47 16.08 -8.60
N LEU A 136 -11.41 16.94 -8.20
CA LEU A 136 -12.39 16.62 -7.17
C LEU A 136 -13.44 15.63 -7.69
N LYS A 137 -13.87 15.79 -8.95
CA LYS A 137 -14.74 14.82 -9.64
C LYS A 137 -14.09 13.44 -9.69
N ALA A 138 -12.79 13.35 -9.99
CA ALA A 138 -12.06 12.09 -9.98
C ALA A 138 -12.04 11.42 -8.61
N GLN A 139 -11.81 12.17 -7.52
CA GLN A 139 -11.87 11.58 -6.17
C GLN A 139 -13.27 11.06 -5.84
N LYS A 140 -14.34 11.78 -6.22
CA LYS A 140 -15.73 11.35 -6.05
C LYS A 140 -16.05 10.09 -6.86
N ALA A 141 -15.66 10.08 -8.14
CA ALA A 141 -15.86 8.96 -9.04
C ALA A 141 -15.17 7.70 -8.51
N LEU A 142 -13.88 7.80 -8.13
CA LEU A 142 -13.14 6.66 -7.56
C LEU A 142 -13.80 6.14 -6.28
N ALA A 143 -14.21 7.03 -5.36
CA ALA A 143 -14.85 6.61 -4.11
C ALA A 143 -16.15 5.81 -4.36
N LYS A 144 -16.97 6.27 -5.32
CA LYS A 144 -18.21 5.58 -5.71
C LYS A 144 -17.94 4.23 -6.38
N VAL A 145 -16.95 4.17 -7.27
CA VAL A 145 -16.54 2.90 -7.91
C VAL A 145 -16.02 1.91 -6.87
N GLN A 146 -15.21 2.36 -5.91
CA GLN A 146 -14.72 1.51 -4.83
C GLN A 146 -15.86 0.99 -3.94
N GLU A 147 -16.89 1.79 -3.68
CA GLU A 147 -18.09 1.34 -2.97
C GLU A 147 -18.84 0.26 -3.77
N GLN A 148 -18.97 0.42 -5.08
CA GLN A 148 -19.65 -0.54 -5.97
C GLN A 148 -18.88 -1.87 -6.10
N ILE A 149 -17.55 -1.83 -6.22
CA ILE A 149 -16.71 -3.02 -6.43
C ILE A 149 -16.44 -3.73 -5.10
N PHE A 150 -16.10 -2.99 -4.04
CA PHE A 150 -15.60 -3.55 -2.78
C PHE A 150 -16.61 -3.48 -1.62
N GLY A 151 -17.77 -2.84 -1.80
CA GLY A 151 -18.79 -2.68 -0.75
C GLY A 151 -18.40 -1.72 0.38
N ILE A 152 -17.36 -0.89 0.17
CA ILE A 152 -16.84 0.01 1.21
C ILE A 152 -17.63 1.33 1.17
N SER A 153 -18.70 1.40 1.97
CA SER A 153 -19.47 2.64 2.10
C SER A 153 -18.79 3.62 3.06
N GLN A 154 -18.50 4.82 2.57
CA GLN A 154 -17.97 5.91 3.42
C GLN A 154 -19.03 6.37 4.43
N GLU A 155 -20.30 6.36 4.02
CA GLU A 155 -21.41 6.74 4.89
C GLU A 155 -21.57 5.76 6.06
N SER A 156 -21.57 4.44 5.79
CA SER A 156 -21.68 3.44 6.86
C SER A 156 -20.49 3.53 7.83
N THR A 157 -19.30 3.78 7.30
CA THR A 157 -18.09 4.00 8.10
C THR A 157 -18.24 5.22 9.00
N LEU A 158 -18.69 6.36 8.45
CA LEU A 158 -18.91 7.58 9.23
C LEU A 158 -19.99 7.39 10.29
N ASN A 159 -21.12 6.77 9.94
CA ASN A 159 -22.20 6.52 10.90
C ASN A 159 -21.71 5.63 12.07
N ARG A 160 -20.90 4.61 11.79
CA ARG A 160 -20.25 3.79 12.82
C ARG A 160 -19.27 4.59 13.68
N LEU A 161 -18.46 5.47 13.11
CA LEU A 161 -17.50 6.27 13.88
C LEU A 161 -18.21 7.33 14.73
N LEU A 162 -19.28 7.93 14.22
CA LEU A 162 -20.10 8.91 14.94
C LEU A 162 -20.92 8.29 16.07
N SER A 163 -21.08 6.96 16.10
CA SER A 163 -21.72 6.26 17.22
C SER A 163 -20.76 5.96 18.38
N TYR A 164 -19.47 6.32 18.27
CA TYR A 164 -18.53 6.17 19.37
C TYR A 164 -18.85 7.17 20.48
N ARG A 165 -18.50 6.82 21.72
CA ARG A 165 -18.55 7.72 22.87
C ARG A 165 -17.23 8.47 22.99
N PHE A 166 -17.31 9.79 22.97
CA PHE A 166 -16.20 10.72 23.12
C PHE A 166 -16.66 11.96 23.89
N ALA A 167 -15.78 12.50 24.72
CA ALA A 167 -16.05 13.64 25.61
C ALA A 167 -15.72 15.00 24.97
N SER A 168 -15.11 15.05 23.78
CA SER A 168 -14.70 16.31 23.15
C SER A 168 -14.58 16.22 21.62
N ILE A 169 -14.64 17.38 20.97
CA ILE A 169 -14.36 17.53 19.52
C ILE A 169 -12.98 16.98 19.18
N LYS A 170 -11.97 17.17 20.03
CA LYS A 170 -10.61 16.71 19.73
C LYS A 170 -10.51 15.18 19.70
N GLN A 171 -11.25 14.49 20.58
CA GLN A 171 -11.34 13.03 20.54
C GLN A 171 -12.06 12.54 19.27
N LEU A 172 -13.17 13.20 18.88
CA LEU A 172 -13.85 12.90 17.62
C LEU A 172 -12.92 13.13 16.42
N GLU A 173 -12.21 14.25 16.38
CA GLU A 173 -11.24 14.56 15.32
C GLU A 173 -10.14 13.50 15.25
N THR A 174 -9.62 13.06 16.40
CA THR A 174 -8.61 11.99 16.48
C THR A 174 -9.14 10.67 15.91
N LEU A 175 -10.36 10.28 16.30
CA LEU A 175 -11.03 9.08 15.78
C LEU A 175 -11.22 9.14 14.26
N LEU A 176 -11.73 10.26 13.75
CA LEU A 176 -11.98 10.47 12.32
C LEU A 176 -10.68 10.50 11.51
N ASN A 177 -9.68 11.25 11.97
CA ASN A 177 -8.35 11.34 11.33
C ASN A 177 -7.69 9.96 11.24
N ARG A 178 -7.80 9.15 12.31
CA ARG A 178 -7.24 7.79 12.33
C ARG A 178 -7.92 6.85 11.33
N ASN A 179 -9.15 7.15 10.93
CA ASN A 179 -9.91 6.43 9.92
C ASN A 179 -9.89 7.11 8.52
N GLY A 180 -8.98 8.07 8.32
CA GLY A 180 -8.76 8.72 7.02
C GLY A 180 -9.73 9.85 6.67
N PHE A 181 -10.53 10.32 7.63
CA PHE A 181 -11.39 11.50 7.47
C PHE A 181 -10.73 12.72 8.11
N ARG A 182 -10.75 13.85 7.41
CA ARG A 182 -10.30 15.14 7.94
C ARG A 182 -11.51 15.94 8.39
N VAL A 183 -11.43 16.56 9.56
CA VAL A 183 -12.42 17.55 10.01
C VAL A 183 -11.95 18.95 9.59
N ALA A 184 -12.85 19.77 9.06
CA ALA A 184 -12.61 21.18 8.81
C ALA A 184 -13.84 22.00 9.23
N MET A 185 -13.63 23.23 9.70
CA MET A 185 -14.76 24.15 9.91
C MET A 185 -15.43 24.46 8.57
N ASN A 186 -16.76 24.46 8.57
CA ASN A 186 -17.52 24.81 7.39
C ASN A 186 -17.35 26.32 7.10
N LYS A 187 -17.17 26.67 5.82
CA LYS A 187 -16.90 28.06 5.41
C LYS A 187 -18.14 28.94 5.39
N ALA A 188 -19.32 28.36 5.29
CA ALA A 188 -20.60 29.07 5.22
C ALA A 188 -21.31 29.14 6.57
N ASP A 189 -21.01 28.22 7.48
CA ASP A 189 -21.59 28.16 8.82
C ASP A 189 -20.52 27.78 9.85
N GLU A 190 -20.13 28.72 10.70
CA GLU A 190 -19.09 28.53 11.72
C GLU A 190 -19.51 27.54 12.82
N ASN A 191 -20.82 27.25 12.96
CA ASN A 191 -21.34 26.23 13.88
C ASN A 191 -21.35 24.83 13.28
N SER A 192 -20.85 24.66 12.06
CA SER A 192 -20.81 23.39 11.35
C SER A 192 -19.38 22.96 11.03
N ILE A 193 -19.16 21.64 11.03
CA ILE A 193 -17.93 21.00 10.58
C ILE A 193 -18.18 20.14 9.35
N ASP A 194 -17.27 20.21 8.39
CA ASP A 194 -17.22 19.32 7.24
C ASP A 194 -16.30 18.13 7.53
N LEU A 195 -16.80 16.93 7.25
CA LEU A 195 -16.04 15.69 7.29
C LEU A 195 -15.61 15.35 5.86
N LEU A 196 -14.31 15.43 5.60
CA LEU A 196 -13.75 15.25 4.26
C LEU A 196 -12.93 13.97 4.15
N LYS A 197 -13.02 13.31 2.99
CA LYS A 197 -12.10 12.24 2.59
C LYS A 197 -11.51 12.57 1.23
N ASN A 198 -10.18 12.57 1.12
CA ASN A 198 -9.46 12.96 -0.11
C ASN A 198 -9.92 14.32 -0.69
N GLY A 199 -10.27 15.27 0.18
CA GLY A 199 -10.76 16.61 -0.21
C GLY A 199 -12.24 16.67 -0.59
N VAL A 200 -12.95 15.55 -0.65
CA VAL A 200 -14.40 15.49 -0.88
C VAL A 200 -15.14 15.54 0.44
N ILE A 201 -16.06 16.51 0.60
CA ILE A 201 -17.01 16.55 1.73
C ILE A 201 -17.92 15.33 1.64
N GLN A 202 -17.93 14.53 2.70
CA GLN A 202 -18.75 13.33 2.86
C GLN A 202 -19.99 13.62 3.70
N LYS A 203 -19.85 14.45 4.74
CA LYS A 203 -20.93 14.83 5.65
C LYS A 203 -20.63 16.19 6.27
N THR A 204 -21.64 17.01 6.52
CA THR A 204 -21.54 18.22 7.33
C THR A 204 -22.33 18.00 8.61
N LEU A 205 -21.74 18.35 9.76
CA LEU A 205 -22.34 18.18 11.08
C LEU A 205 -22.45 19.53 11.78
N ASP A 206 -23.61 19.79 12.35
CA ASP A 206 -23.85 20.88 13.30
C ASP A 206 -23.22 20.52 14.65
N ILE A 207 -22.25 21.33 15.11
CA ILE A 207 -21.49 21.10 16.34
C ILE A 207 -22.42 21.02 17.56
N GLY A 208 -23.49 21.84 17.59
CA GLY A 208 -24.44 21.88 18.69
C GLY A 208 -25.28 20.62 18.84
N LYS A 209 -25.34 19.78 17.79
CA LYS A 209 -26.08 18.51 17.78
C LYS A 209 -25.18 17.29 18.07
N ILE A 210 -23.88 17.50 18.25
CA ILE A 210 -22.96 16.40 18.58
C ILE A 210 -23.10 16.08 20.07
N SER A 211 -23.45 14.83 20.38
CA SER A 211 -23.51 14.36 21.77
C SER A 211 -22.10 14.05 22.28
N PHE A 212 -21.61 14.85 23.22
CA PHE A 212 -20.38 14.57 23.96
C PHE A 212 -20.72 13.77 25.21
N GLN A 213 -20.18 12.55 25.29
CA GLN A 213 -20.42 11.62 26.39
C GLN A 213 -19.08 11.16 26.94
N ASP A 214 -18.84 11.40 28.22
CA ASP A 214 -17.69 10.80 28.88
C ASP A 214 -17.93 9.30 29.13
N SER A 215 -16.87 8.52 29.06
CA SER A 215 -16.89 7.10 29.35
C SER A 215 -16.29 6.88 30.74
N ASP A 216 -17.17 6.86 31.75
CA ASP A 216 -16.84 6.57 33.15
C ASP A 216 -16.65 5.06 33.43
N ASP A 217 -16.38 4.25 32.42
CA ASP A 217 -16.14 2.81 32.57
C ASP A 217 -14.77 2.55 33.22
N LEU A 218 -14.69 2.80 34.53
CA LEU A 218 -13.52 2.57 35.37
C LEU A 218 -13.05 1.11 35.31
N SER A 219 -13.98 0.17 35.17
CA SER A 219 -13.67 -1.26 35.03
C SER A 219 -12.92 -1.53 33.73
N ARG A 220 -13.39 -0.97 32.61
CA ARG A 220 -12.73 -1.09 31.31
C ARG A 220 -11.39 -0.35 31.28
N LYS A 221 -11.29 0.86 31.85
CA LYS A 221 -10.02 1.60 31.99
C LYS A 221 -8.97 0.75 32.72
N LYS A 222 -9.33 0.15 33.86
CA LYS A 222 -8.45 -0.77 34.62
C LYS A 222 -8.02 -1.99 33.80
N LYS A 223 -8.96 -2.61 33.04
CA LYS A 223 -8.65 -3.76 32.15
C LYS A 223 -7.68 -3.36 31.04
N ILE A 224 -7.90 -2.21 30.38
CA ILE A 224 -7.00 -1.70 29.34
C ILE A 224 -5.61 -1.50 29.92
N LYS A 225 -5.49 -0.84 31.08
CA LYS A 225 -4.21 -0.66 31.78
C LYS A 225 -3.50 -1.98 32.00
N ALA A 226 -4.18 -2.96 32.60
CA ALA A 226 -3.60 -4.27 32.91
C ALA A 226 -3.13 -5.03 31.65
N ILE A 227 -3.88 -4.94 30.55
CA ILE A 227 -3.50 -5.53 29.27
C ILE A 227 -2.22 -4.88 28.74
N ILE A 228 -2.15 -3.55 28.71
CA ILE A 228 -0.97 -2.82 28.22
C ILE A 228 0.25 -3.16 29.08
N SER A 229 0.13 -3.14 30.42
CA SER A 229 1.23 -3.49 31.33
C SER A 229 1.73 -4.91 31.13
N LYS A 230 0.84 -5.88 30.88
CA LYS A 230 1.25 -7.26 30.57
C LYS A 230 2.03 -7.35 29.27
N TYR A 231 1.59 -6.64 28.23
CA TYR A 231 2.21 -6.73 26.91
C TYR A 231 3.50 -5.93 26.80
N ARG A 232 3.65 -4.85 27.58
CA ARG A 232 4.88 -4.08 27.74
C ARG A 232 6.10 -4.98 28.01
N GLU A 233 5.93 -6.06 28.76
CA GLU A 233 7.01 -6.97 29.13
C GLU A 233 7.39 -7.99 28.04
N ILE A 234 6.61 -8.08 26.96
CA ILE A 234 6.80 -9.09 25.90
C ILE A 234 6.92 -8.50 24.48
N CYS A 235 6.70 -7.21 24.31
CA CYS A 235 6.95 -6.49 23.06
C CYS A 235 7.59 -5.15 23.36
N SER A 236 8.31 -4.58 22.39
CA SER A 236 9.05 -3.35 22.64
C SER A 236 8.13 -2.18 23.00
N PRO A 237 8.31 -1.53 24.17
CA PRO A 237 7.60 -0.32 24.54
C PRO A 237 8.22 0.95 23.91
N LYS A 238 9.28 0.79 23.11
CA LYS A 238 9.99 1.91 22.50
C LYS A 238 9.12 2.62 21.47
N VAL A 239 9.00 3.92 21.64
CA VAL A 239 8.30 4.82 20.72
C VAL A 239 9.34 5.57 19.90
N PHE A 240 9.13 5.61 18.59
CA PHE A 240 9.98 6.32 17.64
C PHE A 240 9.17 7.23 16.74
N LYS A 241 9.88 8.15 16.09
CA LYS A 241 9.32 9.18 15.23
C LYS A 241 9.23 8.67 13.79
N VAL A 242 8.09 8.89 13.15
CA VAL A 242 7.88 8.64 11.72
C VAL A 242 7.67 9.97 11.02
N GLU A 243 8.53 10.29 10.07
CA GLU A 243 8.49 11.54 9.32
C GLU A 243 7.96 11.34 7.91
N ASP A 244 6.88 12.04 7.56
CA ASP A 244 6.31 12.01 6.21
C ASP A 244 6.70 13.28 5.44
N ASN A 245 7.71 13.09 4.59
CA ASN A 245 8.30 14.13 3.76
C ASN A 245 7.74 14.19 2.33
N ARG A 246 6.72 13.38 2.02
CA ARG A 246 6.20 13.23 0.64
C ARG A 246 5.62 14.50 0.04
N LYS A 247 5.22 15.47 0.87
CA LYS A 247 4.76 16.79 0.39
C LYS A 247 5.90 17.70 -0.09
N PHE A 248 7.14 17.45 0.33
CA PHE A 248 8.33 18.20 -0.09
C PHE A 248 8.95 17.64 -1.37
N GLU A 249 8.79 16.34 -1.58
CA GLU A 249 9.38 15.60 -2.69
C GLU A 249 8.54 15.79 -3.97
N GLY A 250 9.09 16.52 -4.95
CA GLY A 250 8.49 16.66 -6.29
C GLY A 250 7.81 18.00 -6.60
N LEU A 251 7.97 19.02 -5.76
CA LEU A 251 7.66 20.41 -6.13
C LEU A 251 8.92 21.04 -6.75
N PHE A 252 8.78 21.61 -7.96
CA PHE A 252 9.83 22.41 -8.61
C PHE A 252 10.17 23.68 -7.80
N GLU A 253 9.27 24.09 -6.90
CA GLU A 253 9.47 25.20 -5.97
C GLU A 253 9.08 24.72 -4.56
N LYS A 254 10.05 24.67 -3.65
CA LYS A 254 9.80 24.45 -2.23
C LYS A 254 8.92 25.59 -1.71
N GLN A 255 7.64 25.34 -1.42
CA GLN A 255 6.85 26.29 -0.64
C GLN A 255 7.51 26.43 0.74
N ALA A 256 8.04 27.62 1.03
CA ALA A 256 8.94 27.92 2.14
C ALA A 256 8.37 27.62 3.55
N ASP A 257 7.05 27.46 3.70
CA ASP A 257 6.37 27.33 5.00
C ASP A 257 5.80 25.93 5.31
N SER A 258 6.09 24.92 4.49
CA SER A 258 5.54 23.58 4.73
C SER A 258 6.45 22.76 5.65
N THR A 259 5.90 22.23 6.75
CA THR A 259 6.62 21.43 7.76
C THR A 259 6.23 19.95 7.69
N PRO A 260 7.15 19.01 7.99
CA PRO A 260 6.90 17.58 7.84
C PRO A 260 5.75 17.11 8.71
N LYS A 261 4.96 16.15 8.18
CA LYS A 261 3.92 15.52 9.00
C LYS A 261 4.59 14.45 9.85
N ILE A 262 4.40 14.55 11.17
CA ILE A 262 5.08 13.69 12.14
C ILE A 262 4.06 12.84 12.89
N GLU A 263 4.37 11.56 13.00
CA GLU A 263 3.64 10.56 13.74
C GLU A 263 4.62 9.85 14.69
N PHE A 264 4.08 9.24 15.75
CA PHE A 264 4.85 8.42 16.68
C PHE A 264 4.24 7.02 16.70
N GLU A 265 5.10 6.01 16.64
CA GLU A 265 4.69 4.62 16.50
C GLU A 265 5.49 3.74 17.48
N SER A 266 4.91 2.62 17.90
CA SER A 266 5.58 1.59 18.70
C SER A 266 5.02 0.20 18.42
N GLU A 267 5.84 -0.82 18.66
CA GLU A 267 5.41 -2.21 18.53
C GLU A 267 4.28 -2.53 19.53
N LEU A 268 4.38 -2.05 20.77
CA LEU A 268 3.33 -2.21 21.78
C LEU A 268 1.99 -1.62 21.32
N GLN A 269 1.98 -0.40 20.78
CA GLN A 269 0.77 0.21 20.20
C GLN A 269 0.18 -0.66 19.09
N LYS A 270 1.01 -1.15 18.16
CA LYS A 270 0.57 -2.02 17.07
C LYS A 270 -0.04 -3.31 17.61
N LYS A 271 0.57 -3.93 18.62
CA LYS A 271 0.07 -5.16 19.26
C LYS A 271 -1.28 -4.93 19.94
N MET A 272 -1.47 -3.79 20.60
CA MET A 272 -2.74 -3.41 21.23
C MET A 272 -3.87 -3.30 20.21
N LEU A 273 -3.59 -2.70 19.05
CA LEU A 273 -4.56 -2.57 17.97
C LEU A 273 -4.92 -3.94 17.38
N ASP A 274 -3.91 -4.72 16.99
CA ASP A 274 -4.12 -5.97 16.24
C ASP A 274 -4.78 -7.07 17.08
N VAL A 275 -4.45 -7.17 18.36
CA VAL A 275 -4.92 -8.26 19.23
C VAL A 275 -6.18 -7.87 20.00
N PHE A 276 -6.30 -6.61 20.42
CA PHE A 276 -7.34 -6.16 21.34
C PHE A 276 -8.29 -5.11 20.78
N GLY A 277 -8.01 -4.58 19.59
CA GLY A 277 -8.77 -3.47 19.01
C GLY A 277 -8.61 -2.18 19.79
N ILE A 278 -7.47 -1.98 20.46
CA ILE A 278 -7.15 -0.78 21.24
C ILE A 278 -6.12 0.05 20.47
N ASP A 279 -6.55 1.15 19.85
CA ASP A 279 -5.65 2.07 19.15
C ASP A 279 -5.16 3.14 20.10
N ILE A 280 -3.85 3.37 20.14
CA ILE A 280 -3.22 4.40 20.99
C ILE A 280 -2.67 5.46 20.05
N VAL A 281 -3.18 6.68 20.13
CA VAL A 281 -2.77 7.79 19.26
C VAL A 281 -2.01 8.81 20.08
N PHE A 282 -0.71 8.94 19.82
CA PHE A 282 0.16 9.89 20.52
C PHE A 282 -0.08 11.33 20.04
N HIS A 283 -0.11 12.26 20.99
CA HIS A 283 -0.24 13.69 20.75
C HIS A 283 1.08 14.39 21.02
N HIS A 284 1.52 15.20 20.08
CA HIS A 284 2.74 15.98 20.16
C HIS A 284 2.48 17.42 19.74
N LYS A 285 3.44 18.29 20.07
CA LYS A 285 3.46 19.69 19.66
C LYS A 285 4.87 20.04 19.19
N ASP A 286 4.97 20.84 18.14
CA ASP A 286 6.25 21.35 17.61
C ASP A 286 7.29 20.24 17.36
N PHE A 287 6.83 19.06 16.91
CA PHE A 287 7.67 17.90 16.59
C PHE A 287 8.44 17.30 17.77
N LYS A 288 8.09 17.69 19.00
CA LYS A 288 8.70 17.20 20.24
C LYS A 288 8.11 15.86 20.66
N LYS A 289 8.69 15.28 21.72
CA LYS A 289 8.19 14.07 22.36
C LYS A 289 6.69 14.18 22.68
N PRO A 290 5.93 13.09 22.55
CA PRO A 290 4.52 13.09 22.91
C PRO A 290 4.28 13.55 24.35
N PHE A 291 3.27 14.39 24.56
CA PHE A 291 2.86 14.89 25.88
C PHE A 291 1.60 14.19 26.41
N GLY A 292 0.90 13.46 25.54
CA GLY A 292 -0.29 12.68 25.90
C GLY A 292 -0.64 11.68 24.80
N CYS A 293 -1.68 10.89 25.03
CA CYS A 293 -2.29 10.05 24.00
C CYS A 293 -3.81 9.99 24.15
N THR A 294 -4.48 9.59 23.07
CA THR A 294 -5.88 9.17 23.05
C THR A 294 -5.93 7.66 22.86
N ILE A 295 -6.84 6.99 23.57
CA ILE A 295 -7.04 5.55 23.46
C ILE A 295 -8.42 5.32 22.83
N ILE A 296 -8.45 4.66 21.68
CA ILE A 296 -9.68 4.29 20.97
C ILE A 296 -9.91 2.80 21.16
N ASP A 297 -10.94 2.44 21.91
CA ASP A 297 -11.36 1.05 22.10
C ASP A 297 -12.41 0.68 21.06
N HIS A 298 -11.96 0.10 19.94
CA HIS A 298 -12.83 -0.27 18.84
C HIS A 298 -13.84 -1.37 19.21
N LYS A 299 -13.57 -2.16 20.27
CA LYS A 299 -14.48 -3.21 20.73
C LYS A 299 -15.72 -2.64 21.42
N THR A 300 -15.55 -1.58 22.19
CA THR A 300 -16.63 -0.98 22.98
C THR A 300 -17.15 0.34 22.39
N GLY A 301 -16.45 0.90 21.41
CA GLY A 301 -16.80 2.18 20.81
C GLY A 301 -16.48 3.37 21.71
N ASN A 302 -15.54 3.25 22.66
CA ASN A 302 -15.19 4.33 23.57
C ASN A 302 -13.87 4.99 23.18
N VAL A 303 -13.77 6.31 23.36
CA VAL A 303 -12.56 7.09 23.18
C VAL A 303 -12.17 7.72 24.52
N PHE A 304 -11.01 7.35 25.04
CA PHE A 304 -10.51 7.77 26.35
C PHE A 304 -9.33 8.73 26.22
N LYS A 305 -9.15 9.59 27.22
CA LYS A 305 -7.89 10.33 27.42
C LYS A 305 -6.88 9.38 28.08
N GLY A 306 -5.68 9.26 27.50
CA GLY A 306 -4.67 8.30 27.95
C GLY A 306 -4.26 8.45 29.41
N SER A 307 -4.18 9.69 29.91
CA SER A 307 -3.80 10.00 31.30
C SER A 307 -4.77 9.46 32.35
N GLU A 308 -6.01 9.14 31.96
CA GLU A 308 -7.00 8.53 32.87
C GLU A 308 -6.79 7.01 33.01
N ILE A 309 -5.98 6.41 32.13
CA ILE A 309 -5.71 4.97 32.11
C ILE A 309 -4.31 4.69 32.65
N PHE A 310 -3.29 5.43 32.20
CA PHE A 310 -1.89 5.24 32.65
C PHE A 310 -1.05 6.51 32.49
N LYS A 311 0.09 6.57 33.18
CA LYS A 311 1.13 7.57 32.87
C LYS A 311 1.98 7.04 31.72
N MET A 312 2.27 7.88 30.71
CA MET A 312 2.95 7.42 29.50
C MET A 312 4.33 6.80 29.77
N ASN A 313 5.13 7.44 30.63
CA ASN A 313 6.48 6.95 30.96
C ASN A 313 6.48 5.66 31.79
N GLU A 314 5.32 5.23 32.32
CA GLU A 314 5.18 3.90 32.94
C GLU A 314 4.97 2.81 31.87
N MET A 315 4.42 3.16 30.69
CA MET A 315 4.04 2.19 29.65
C MET A 315 4.95 2.22 28.41
N PHE A 316 5.57 3.35 28.12
CA PHE A 316 6.32 3.60 26.88
C PHE A 316 7.68 4.24 27.15
N GLU A 317 8.64 3.93 26.27
CA GLU A 317 10.00 4.47 26.29
C GLU A 317 10.22 5.34 25.04
N PHE A 318 10.29 6.67 25.21
CA PHE A 318 10.42 7.59 24.08
C PHE A 318 11.87 7.75 23.63
N THR A 319 12.17 7.26 22.43
CA THR A 319 13.50 7.35 21.80
C THR A 319 13.63 8.62 20.95
N GLU A 320 14.86 8.97 20.56
CA GLU A 320 15.14 10.00 19.53
C GLU A 320 15.20 9.40 18.11
N ASN A 321 15.01 8.08 17.99
CA ASN A 321 15.13 7.42 16.70
C ASN A 321 14.00 7.84 15.77
N THR A 322 14.35 8.00 14.49
CA THR A 322 13.46 8.51 13.46
C THR A 322 13.56 7.62 12.23
N ILE A 323 12.44 7.43 11.53
CA ILE A 323 12.37 6.70 10.27
C ILE A 323 11.50 7.45 9.25
N ASP A 324 11.87 7.37 7.98
CA ASP A 324 11.06 7.92 6.89
C ASP A 324 9.75 7.12 6.72
N LYS A 325 8.65 7.82 6.43
CA LYS A 325 7.32 7.24 6.28
C LYS A 325 7.23 6.17 5.20
N ARG A 326 7.90 6.33 4.06
CA ARG A 326 7.93 5.32 2.98
C ARG A 326 8.63 4.07 3.47
N MET A 327 9.80 4.21 4.09
CA MET A 327 10.52 3.06 4.66
C MET A 327 9.67 2.33 5.70
N PHE A 328 9.06 3.06 6.63
CA PHE A 328 8.19 2.47 7.64
C PHE A 328 6.95 1.79 7.06
N GLU A 329 6.33 2.36 6.02
CA GLU A 329 5.21 1.73 5.31
C GLU A 329 5.62 0.44 4.61
N ARG A 330 6.84 0.36 4.04
CA ARG A 330 7.40 -0.88 3.48
C ARG A 330 7.64 -1.93 4.55
N LEU A 331 8.31 -1.58 5.65
CA LEU A 331 8.57 -2.49 6.77
C LEU A 331 7.28 -3.13 7.31
N LYS A 332 6.19 -2.34 7.38
CA LYS A 332 4.88 -2.85 7.81
C LYS A 332 4.22 -3.81 6.83
N ASP A 333 4.61 -3.79 5.55
CA ASP A 333 4.03 -4.65 4.51
C ASP A 333 4.75 -6.00 4.39
N PHE A 334 5.99 -6.11 4.90
CA PHE A 334 6.73 -7.36 4.97
C PHE A 334 6.02 -8.41 5.81
N ASN A 335 6.08 -9.69 5.42
CA ASN A 335 5.51 -10.82 6.16
C ASN A 335 6.44 -11.33 7.28
N ILE A 336 6.77 -10.50 8.25
CA ILE A 336 7.66 -10.85 9.37
C ILE A 336 6.92 -11.70 10.42
N ARG A 337 7.24 -12.99 10.52
CA ARG A 337 6.50 -13.95 11.37
C ARG A 337 7.17 -14.23 12.70
N ASP A 338 8.48 -14.09 12.75
CA ASP A 338 9.33 -14.36 13.91
C ASP A 338 10.58 -13.47 13.92
N GLU A 339 11.37 -13.58 14.99
CA GLU A 339 12.55 -12.75 15.21
C GLU A 339 13.68 -13.06 14.20
N LYS A 340 13.78 -14.30 13.71
CA LYS A 340 14.78 -14.67 12.70
C LYS A 340 14.52 -13.93 11.39
N GLU A 341 13.27 -13.88 10.95
CA GLU A 341 12.88 -13.11 9.76
C GLU A 341 13.09 -11.61 9.95
N LYS A 342 12.86 -11.08 11.16
CA LYS A 342 13.17 -9.69 11.47
C LYS A 342 14.67 -9.40 11.32
N GLU A 343 15.53 -10.21 11.92
CA GLU A 343 17.00 -10.06 11.84
C GLU A 343 17.49 -10.11 10.39
N VAL A 344 16.99 -11.08 9.62
CA VAL A 344 17.30 -11.23 8.19
C VAL A 344 16.86 -9.99 7.40
N LEU A 345 15.66 -9.45 7.65
CA LEU A 345 15.20 -8.24 6.96
C LEU A 345 16.11 -7.05 7.28
N ILE A 346 16.43 -6.81 8.55
CA ILE A 346 17.31 -5.72 8.97
C ILE A 346 18.68 -5.85 8.29
N LYS A 347 19.25 -7.06 8.29
CA LYS A 347 20.52 -7.36 7.61
C LYS A 347 20.45 -7.13 6.10
N SER A 348 19.31 -7.42 5.47
CA SER A 348 19.09 -7.21 4.03
C SER A 348 18.98 -5.73 3.63
N LEU A 349 18.49 -4.88 4.53
CA LEU A 349 18.32 -3.45 4.28
C LEU A 349 19.66 -2.71 4.31
N ASN A 350 20.62 -3.22 5.11
CA ASN A 350 21.93 -2.60 5.31
C ASN A 350 21.83 -1.11 5.67
N ASP A 351 20.85 -0.77 6.51
CA ASP A 351 20.53 0.59 6.93
C ASP A 351 20.50 0.67 8.45
N ASP A 352 21.57 1.24 9.03
CA ASP A 352 21.74 1.39 10.47
C ASP A 352 20.68 2.29 11.12
N SER A 353 19.92 3.08 10.35
CA SER A 353 18.82 3.89 10.88
C SER A 353 17.63 3.04 11.31
N VAL A 354 17.43 1.87 10.69
CA VAL A 354 16.34 0.95 11.00
C VAL A 354 16.73 0.11 12.23
N LYS A 355 15.96 0.24 13.30
CA LYS A 355 16.15 -0.52 14.54
C LYS A 355 15.16 -1.70 14.62
N ASP A 356 15.54 -2.72 15.39
CA ASP A 356 14.73 -3.91 15.69
C ASP A 356 13.29 -3.59 16.09
N PHE A 357 13.10 -2.63 16.99
CA PHE A 357 11.79 -2.20 17.50
C PHE A 357 10.96 -1.39 16.49
N MET A 358 11.51 -1.06 15.31
CA MET A 358 10.78 -0.40 14.21
C MET A 358 10.20 -1.40 13.20
N VAL A 359 10.67 -2.65 13.23
CA VAL A 359 10.19 -3.72 12.36
C VAL A 359 9.14 -4.52 13.10
N PHE A 360 7.88 -4.41 12.67
CA PHE A 360 6.76 -5.05 13.36
C PHE A 360 6.49 -6.44 12.81
N GLU A 361 6.09 -7.37 13.68
CA GLU A 361 5.52 -8.65 13.24
C GLU A 361 4.30 -8.39 12.33
N ASN A 362 4.26 -9.10 11.21
CA ASN A 362 3.11 -9.12 10.32
C ASN A 362 2.95 -10.52 9.70
N LYS A 363 1.84 -11.16 10.02
CA LYS A 363 1.52 -12.54 9.61
C LYS A 363 0.63 -12.59 8.38
N PHE A 364 0.50 -11.47 7.67
CA PHE A 364 -0.23 -11.40 6.41
C PHE A 364 0.40 -12.31 5.36
N ARG A 365 -0.44 -12.83 4.46
CA ARG A 365 -0.02 -13.71 3.36
C ARG A 365 -0.32 -13.03 2.04
N LYS A 366 0.66 -13.04 1.15
CA LYS A 366 0.47 -12.62 -0.24
C LYS A 366 -0.50 -13.60 -0.94
N THR A 367 -1.18 -13.13 -1.99
CA THR A 367 -2.07 -13.97 -2.78
C THR A 367 -1.28 -15.09 -3.47
N LYS A 368 -1.97 -16.11 -3.96
CA LYS A 368 -1.33 -17.23 -4.66
C LYS A 368 -0.56 -16.75 -5.89
N GLU A 369 -1.14 -15.81 -6.63
CA GLU A 369 -0.56 -15.23 -7.84
C GLU A 369 0.73 -14.48 -7.51
N ILE A 370 0.72 -13.62 -6.48
CA ILE A 370 1.91 -12.90 -6.03
C ILE A 370 2.98 -13.88 -5.53
N TYR A 371 2.58 -14.90 -4.77
CA TYR A 371 3.50 -15.93 -4.29
C TYR A 371 4.19 -16.67 -5.44
N GLN A 372 3.44 -17.01 -6.49
CA GLN A 372 3.99 -17.65 -7.69
C GLN A 372 4.98 -16.73 -8.41
N SER A 373 4.68 -15.43 -8.53
CA SER A 373 5.62 -14.44 -9.08
C SER A 373 6.89 -14.35 -8.25
N ILE A 374 6.78 -14.23 -6.91
CA ILE A 374 7.95 -14.22 -6.01
C ILE A 374 8.82 -15.45 -6.23
N ARG A 375 8.22 -16.64 -6.23
CA ARG A 375 8.96 -17.90 -6.43
C ARG A 375 9.67 -17.91 -7.79
N LYS A 376 8.98 -17.51 -8.85
CA LYS A 376 9.54 -17.46 -10.20
C LYS A 376 10.72 -16.49 -10.27
N GLU A 377 10.55 -15.26 -9.80
CA GLU A 377 11.61 -14.24 -9.82
C GLU A 377 12.82 -14.65 -8.97
N VAL A 378 12.60 -15.32 -7.82
CA VAL A 378 13.71 -15.86 -7.01
C VAL A 378 14.44 -16.99 -7.73
N LEU A 379 13.74 -17.91 -8.40
CA LEU A 379 14.37 -18.96 -9.19
C LEU A 379 15.19 -18.39 -10.37
N GLU A 380 14.66 -17.39 -11.06
CA GLU A 380 15.36 -16.69 -12.14
C GLU A 380 16.59 -15.93 -11.60
N TYR A 381 16.47 -15.29 -10.43
CA TYR A 381 17.59 -14.65 -9.75
C TYR A 381 18.68 -15.66 -9.39
N LEU A 382 18.33 -16.82 -8.83
CA LEU A 382 19.30 -17.88 -8.52
C LEU A 382 19.99 -18.44 -9.78
N LYS A 383 19.32 -18.41 -10.93
CA LYS A 383 19.87 -18.87 -12.21
C LYS A 383 20.85 -17.87 -12.82
N ASN A 384 20.49 -16.59 -12.81
CA ASN A 384 21.16 -15.58 -13.64
C ASN A 384 21.84 -14.45 -12.83
N GLY A 385 21.60 -14.36 -11.52
CA GLY A 385 22.11 -13.31 -10.64
C GLY A 385 21.52 -11.91 -10.88
N GLN A 386 20.50 -11.79 -11.71
CA GLN A 386 19.95 -10.51 -12.16
C GLN A 386 18.57 -10.25 -11.56
N ASN A 387 18.50 -9.47 -10.48
CA ASN A 387 17.30 -8.77 -9.99
C ASN A 387 17.72 -7.88 -8.80
N ASP A 388 17.58 -6.56 -8.89
CA ASP A 388 17.93 -5.65 -7.79
C ASP A 388 16.88 -5.64 -6.66
N GLN A 389 15.71 -6.25 -6.89
CA GLN A 389 14.63 -6.40 -5.91
C GLN A 389 14.77 -7.65 -5.05
N ILE A 390 15.80 -8.49 -5.25
CA ILE A 390 15.98 -9.74 -4.53
C ILE A 390 17.33 -9.74 -3.83
N SER A 391 17.31 -10.15 -2.55
CA SER A 391 18.52 -10.39 -1.76
C SER A 391 18.44 -11.78 -1.14
N ILE A 392 19.55 -12.53 -1.23
CA ILE A 392 19.71 -13.78 -0.48
C ILE A 392 20.57 -13.49 0.74
N VAL A 393 20.02 -13.72 1.91
CA VAL A 393 20.66 -13.39 3.19
C VAL A 393 20.78 -14.64 4.04
N LYS A 394 21.98 -14.86 4.58
CA LYS A 394 22.25 -15.95 5.52
C LYS A 394 22.07 -15.45 6.95
N ASN A 395 21.26 -16.12 7.74
CA ASN A 395 21.12 -15.86 9.18
C ASN A 395 22.34 -16.41 9.94
N ASP A 396 22.38 -16.19 11.26
CA ASP A 396 23.52 -16.59 12.09
C ASP A 396 23.54 -18.12 12.36
N GLU A 397 22.40 -18.80 12.24
CA GLU A 397 22.29 -20.26 12.31
C GLU A 397 22.74 -20.96 11.00
N GLY A 398 22.92 -20.18 9.94
CA GLY A 398 23.40 -20.64 8.65
C GLY A 398 22.33 -20.94 7.60
N ASP A 399 21.06 -20.71 7.90
CA ASP A 399 19.94 -20.82 6.97
C ASP A 399 19.91 -19.63 6.00
N PHE A 400 19.53 -19.90 4.75
CA PHE A 400 19.40 -18.90 3.71
C PHE A 400 17.94 -18.46 3.54
N TYR A 401 17.74 -17.16 3.40
CA TYR A 401 16.44 -16.53 3.18
C TYR A 401 16.45 -15.72 1.90
N ALA A 402 15.35 -15.76 1.14
CA ALA A 402 15.07 -14.79 0.10
C ALA A 402 14.29 -13.61 0.69
N VAL A 403 14.78 -12.40 0.43
CA VAL A 403 14.08 -11.14 0.68
C VAL A 403 13.74 -10.51 -0.67
N HIS A 404 12.44 -10.35 -0.94
CA HIS A 404 11.92 -9.72 -2.14
C HIS A 404 11.41 -8.32 -1.80
N HIS A 405 12.16 -7.29 -2.16
CA HIS A 405 11.93 -5.90 -1.80
C HIS A 405 10.66 -5.33 -2.44
N ARG A 406 10.40 -5.63 -3.72
CA ARG A 406 9.17 -5.18 -4.39
C ARG A 406 7.88 -5.71 -3.78
N TYR A 407 7.82 -7.03 -3.49
CA TYR A 407 6.63 -7.67 -2.94
C TYR A 407 6.57 -7.63 -1.42
N HIS A 408 7.59 -7.06 -0.76
CA HIS A 408 7.80 -7.10 0.68
C HIS A 408 7.61 -8.52 1.21
N HIS A 409 8.41 -9.46 0.70
CA HIS A 409 8.31 -10.86 1.07
C HIS A 409 9.62 -11.40 1.59
N ILE A 410 9.59 -12.10 2.71
CA ILE A 410 10.71 -12.84 3.28
C ILE A 410 10.33 -14.30 3.48
N GLN A 411 11.22 -15.20 3.07
CA GLN A 411 11.02 -16.63 3.28
C GLN A 411 12.33 -17.41 3.29
N ASP A 412 12.37 -18.45 4.13
CA ASP A 412 13.37 -19.51 4.05
C ASP A 412 13.50 -20.04 2.61
N LEU A 413 14.70 -19.94 2.06
CA LEU A 413 14.99 -20.26 0.67
C LEU A 413 14.75 -21.75 0.41
N LYS A 414 15.08 -22.61 1.37
CA LYS A 414 14.85 -24.06 1.27
C LYS A 414 13.36 -24.38 1.07
N SER A 415 12.47 -23.72 1.79
CA SER A 415 11.02 -23.85 1.62
C SER A 415 10.53 -23.30 0.28
N LEU A 416 11.21 -22.29 -0.27
CA LEU A 416 10.82 -21.62 -1.51
C LEU A 416 11.28 -22.37 -2.76
N VAL A 417 12.49 -22.92 -2.80
CA VAL A 417 13.06 -23.55 -4.02
C VAL A 417 13.35 -25.04 -3.88
N GLY A 418 13.33 -25.57 -2.65
CA GLY A 418 13.63 -26.97 -2.36
C GLY A 418 15.11 -27.21 -2.04
N GLU A 419 15.36 -28.24 -1.23
CA GLU A 419 16.68 -28.56 -0.65
C GLU A 419 17.75 -28.86 -1.70
N LYS A 420 17.40 -29.61 -2.77
CA LYS A 420 18.33 -29.97 -3.84
C LYS A 420 18.95 -28.75 -4.55
N ILE A 421 18.18 -27.68 -4.73
CA ILE A 421 18.67 -26.45 -5.37
C ILE A 421 19.62 -25.71 -4.43
N ILE A 422 19.31 -25.66 -3.12
CA ILE A 422 20.18 -25.07 -2.11
C ILE A 422 21.53 -25.78 -2.05
N GLU A 423 21.54 -27.11 -2.00
CA GLU A 423 22.75 -27.92 -1.96
C GLU A 423 23.66 -27.64 -3.17
N GLN A 424 23.08 -27.55 -4.36
CA GLN A 424 23.85 -27.27 -5.58
C GLN A 424 24.42 -25.86 -5.65
N ILE A 425 23.73 -24.85 -5.11
CA ILE A 425 24.18 -23.46 -5.19
C ILE A 425 25.17 -23.13 -4.08
N PHE A 426 24.87 -23.52 -2.83
CA PHE A 426 25.60 -23.07 -1.65
C PHE A 426 26.54 -24.11 -1.05
N TYR A 427 26.46 -25.38 -1.48
CA TYR A 427 27.30 -26.49 -1.00
C TYR A 427 27.85 -27.35 -2.16
N PRO A 428 28.48 -26.77 -3.19
CA PRO A 428 28.91 -27.51 -4.39
C PRO A 428 29.94 -28.62 -4.09
N ASP A 429 30.75 -28.45 -3.04
CA ASP A 429 31.85 -29.37 -2.69
C ASP A 429 31.40 -30.69 -2.04
N GLN A 430 30.17 -30.80 -1.54
CA GLN A 430 29.65 -32.08 -1.02
C GLN A 430 29.29 -33.06 -2.15
N ASN A 431 29.17 -32.59 -3.40
CA ASN A 431 28.90 -33.41 -4.58
C ASN A 431 30.17 -33.76 -5.38
N LEU A 432 31.36 -33.36 -4.91
CA LEU A 432 32.63 -33.47 -5.64
C LEU A 432 33.42 -34.76 -5.34
N GLN A 433 32.74 -35.91 -5.16
CA GLN A 433 33.44 -37.20 -5.12
C GLN A 433 33.63 -37.89 -6.48
N GLU A 434 33.15 -37.37 -7.61
CA GLU A 434 33.47 -37.96 -8.91
C GLU A 434 33.80 -36.96 -10.04
N SER A 435 35.07 -36.99 -10.45
CA SER A 435 35.62 -36.66 -11.76
C SER A 435 35.77 -35.18 -12.20
N LYS A 436 36.99 -34.88 -12.67
CA LYS A 436 37.43 -33.62 -13.27
C LYS A 436 36.72 -33.37 -14.61
N GLY A 437 35.79 -32.41 -14.63
CA GLY A 437 35.13 -31.89 -15.83
C GLY A 437 33.98 -30.92 -15.53
N THR A 438 34.02 -30.26 -14.37
CA THR A 438 32.83 -30.20 -13.50
C THR A 438 32.05 -28.89 -13.55
N ILE A 439 32.64 -27.76 -13.96
CA ILE A 439 31.98 -26.45 -13.88
C ILE A 439 30.83 -26.32 -14.90
N GLN A 440 31.05 -26.64 -16.19
CA GLN A 440 30.00 -26.58 -17.21
C GLN A 440 28.88 -27.62 -16.99
N LYS A 441 29.20 -28.82 -16.47
CA LYS A 441 28.18 -29.82 -16.12
C LYS A 441 27.30 -29.35 -14.97
N HIS A 442 27.87 -28.70 -13.95
CA HIS A 442 27.15 -28.22 -12.78
C HIS A 442 26.17 -27.08 -13.11
N GLU A 443 26.60 -26.09 -13.90
CA GLU A 443 25.72 -25.02 -14.41
C GLU A 443 24.60 -25.59 -15.29
N SER A 444 24.90 -26.57 -16.15
CA SER A 444 23.89 -27.21 -16.99
C SER A 444 22.86 -28.02 -16.20
N ASN A 445 23.25 -28.63 -15.08
CA ASN A 445 22.38 -29.45 -14.23
C ASN A 445 21.48 -28.58 -13.34
N LEU A 446 22.05 -27.51 -12.75
CA LEU A 446 21.29 -26.52 -12.00
C LEU A 446 20.24 -25.82 -12.89
N SER A 447 20.65 -25.42 -14.10
CA SER A 447 19.75 -24.80 -15.08
C SER A 447 18.58 -25.73 -15.44
N LYS A 448 18.86 -27.03 -15.66
CA LYS A 448 17.82 -28.04 -15.93
C LYS A 448 16.87 -28.24 -14.73
N LEU A 449 17.40 -28.32 -13.51
CA LEU A 449 16.59 -28.49 -12.30
C LEU A 449 15.69 -27.28 -12.06
N ILE A 450 16.20 -26.06 -12.25
CA ILE A 450 15.40 -24.84 -12.17
C ILE A 450 14.31 -24.84 -13.26
N ASP A 451 14.65 -25.22 -14.50
CA ASP A 451 13.68 -25.28 -15.61
C ASP A 451 12.59 -26.33 -15.39
N GLU A 452 12.92 -27.48 -14.79
CA GLU A 452 11.94 -28.48 -14.34
C GLU A 452 11.06 -27.93 -13.23
N LEU A 453 11.63 -27.21 -12.27
CA LEU A 453 10.89 -26.63 -11.15
C LEU A 453 9.90 -25.56 -11.63
N LEU A 454 10.31 -24.72 -12.60
CA LEU A 454 9.48 -23.71 -13.25
C LEU A 454 8.33 -24.34 -14.05
N LYS A 455 8.53 -25.54 -14.61
CA LYS A 455 7.49 -26.30 -15.33
C LYS A 455 6.60 -27.15 -14.42
N SER A 456 7.07 -27.47 -13.21
CA SER A 456 6.36 -28.33 -12.27
C SER A 456 5.26 -27.58 -11.50
N SER A 457 4.14 -28.26 -11.24
CA SER A 457 3.11 -27.81 -10.30
C SER A 457 3.52 -28.07 -8.85
N PHE A 458 4.79 -27.84 -8.49
CA PHE A 458 5.27 -28.03 -7.13
C PHE A 458 4.42 -27.18 -6.18
N ILE A 459 3.73 -27.84 -5.24
CA ILE A 459 2.93 -27.17 -4.22
C ILE A 459 3.90 -26.70 -3.14
N PRO A 460 4.18 -25.39 -3.07
CA PRO A 460 5.10 -24.84 -2.08
C PRO A 460 4.51 -25.06 -0.69
N LYS A 461 5.34 -25.46 0.27
CA LYS A 461 4.94 -25.44 1.68
C LYS A 461 5.18 -24.04 2.21
N ASP A 462 4.12 -23.25 2.35
CA ASP A 462 4.19 -22.12 3.28
C ASP A 462 4.31 -22.74 4.70
N PRO A 463 5.42 -22.56 5.42
CA PRO A 463 5.61 -23.14 6.75
C PRO A 463 4.49 -22.74 7.72
N ALA A 464 3.85 -21.58 7.49
CA ALA A 464 2.70 -21.14 8.25
C ALA A 464 1.40 -21.91 7.92
N GLU A 465 1.27 -22.49 6.72
CA GLU A 465 0.16 -23.38 6.35
C GLU A 465 0.28 -24.73 7.08
N ASP A 466 1.50 -25.25 7.23
CA ASP A 466 1.78 -26.48 8.00
C ASP A 466 1.56 -26.27 9.50
N ALA A 467 1.92 -25.11 10.05
CA ALA A 467 1.63 -24.76 11.45
C ALA A 467 0.12 -24.71 11.73
N LEU A 468 -0.70 -24.24 10.77
CA LEU A 468 -2.17 -24.23 10.87
C LEU A 468 -2.78 -25.61 10.64
N LYS A 469 -2.28 -26.42 9.70
CA LYS A 469 -2.69 -27.84 9.56
C LYS A 469 -2.38 -28.63 10.84
N LYS A 470 -1.22 -28.39 11.46
CA LYS A 470 -0.87 -28.98 12.77
C LYS A 470 -1.79 -28.48 13.90
N LYS A 471 -2.13 -27.19 13.97
CA LYS A 471 -3.10 -26.65 14.94
C LYS A 471 -4.54 -27.16 14.72
N ARG A 472 -4.96 -27.34 13.46
CA ARG A 472 -6.27 -27.92 13.11
C ARG A 472 -6.34 -29.42 13.41
N LYS A 473 -5.24 -30.16 13.23
CA LYS A 473 -5.12 -31.58 13.62
C LYS A 473 -5.02 -31.82 15.13
N LYS A 474 -4.61 -30.83 15.93
CA LYS A 474 -4.65 -30.89 17.41
C LYS A 474 -6.01 -30.48 18.01
N ARG A 475 -6.92 -29.94 17.18
CA ARG A 475 -8.27 -29.50 17.55
C ARG A 475 -9.38 -30.45 17.05
N LYS A 476 -9.01 -31.44 16.23
CA LYS A 476 -9.77 -32.66 15.98
C LYS A 476 -9.15 -33.75 16.83
#